data_AF-A0A6G4UXR4-F1
#
_entry.id   AF-A0A6G4UXR4-F1
#
_cell.length_a   1.000
_cell.length_b   1.000
_cell.length_c   1.000
_cell.angle_alpha   90.00
_cell.angle_beta   90.00
_cell.angle_gamma   90.00
#
_symmetry.space_group_name_H-M   'P 1'
#
loop_
_entity.id
_entity.type
_entity.pdbx_description
1 polymer ?
#
loop_
_entity_poly.entity_id
_entity_poly.type
_entity_poly.pdbx_seq_one_letter_code
_entity_poly.pdbx_strand_id
1 'polypeptide(L)'
;MPQRDGYIPGVPCWVEVSEPDPEAALEFYGGLLGWEFEDAMPPSSEGNYFIARGRAASSSIFDTSGELRSGDVAAIRSIPRGAPPTATWNTCFWVDSADEAASKVRSARRGAPPRG
;
A
#
# COMPACT_ATOMS: atom_id res chain seq x y z
N MET A 1 -20.93 10.32 -2.44
CA MET A 1 -20.89 8.93 -2.95
C MET A 1 -20.83 8.02 -1.74
N PRO A 2 -21.57 6.89 -1.69
CA PRO A 2 -21.47 5.99 -0.56
C PRO A 2 -20.03 5.46 -0.48
N GLN A 3 -19.40 5.61 0.69
CA GLN A 3 -18.13 4.98 0.99
C GLN A 3 -18.31 3.47 0.78
N ARG A 4 -17.47 2.88 -0.07
CA ARG A 4 -17.43 1.43 -0.20
C ARG A 4 -16.61 0.90 0.98
N ASP A 5 -17.25 0.14 1.85
CA ASP A 5 -16.61 -0.46 3.03
C ASP A 5 -15.75 -1.70 2.69
N GLY A 6 -15.46 -1.93 1.41
CA GLY A 6 -14.60 -3.03 0.97
C GLY A 6 -14.56 -3.28 -0.53
N TYR A 7 -13.79 -4.29 -0.91
CA TYR A 7 -13.63 -4.80 -2.27
C TYR A 7 -14.05 -6.27 -2.37
N ILE A 8 -14.13 -6.81 -3.58
CA ILE A 8 -14.32 -8.26 -3.78
C ILE A 8 -13.06 -8.98 -3.28
N PRO A 9 -13.15 -9.99 -2.41
CA PRO A 9 -11.99 -10.75 -1.95
C PRO A 9 -11.15 -11.31 -3.10
N GLY A 10 -9.84 -11.14 -3.01
CA GLY A 10 -8.86 -11.58 -4.00
C GLY A 10 -8.55 -10.55 -5.09
N VAL A 11 -9.17 -9.37 -5.12
CA VAL A 11 -8.78 -8.29 -6.05
C VAL A 11 -7.65 -7.45 -5.47
N PRO A 12 -6.69 -6.97 -6.29
CA PRO A 12 -5.76 -5.93 -5.89
C PRO A 12 -6.53 -4.71 -5.38
N CYS A 13 -6.19 -4.24 -4.19
CA CYS A 13 -6.89 -3.12 -3.55
C CYS A 13 -5.96 -2.03 -3.04
N TRP A 14 -4.67 -2.31 -2.95
CA TRP A 14 -3.68 -1.35 -2.45
C TRP A 14 -2.30 -1.64 -3.01
N VAL A 15 -1.49 -0.60 -3.11
CA VAL A 15 -0.07 -0.69 -3.48
C VAL A 15 0.77 0.03 -2.45
N GLU A 16 1.90 -0.55 -2.11
CA GLU A 16 2.83 0.05 -1.17
C GLU A 16 4.28 -0.21 -1.59
N VAL A 17 5.15 0.71 -1.23
CA VAL A 17 6.59 0.63 -1.46
C VAL A 17 7.29 0.32 -0.14
N SER A 18 8.09 -0.75 -0.12
CA SER A 18 9.01 -1.00 0.99
C SER A 18 10.37 -0.39 0.66
N GLU A 19 10.84 0.56 1.47
CA GLU A 19 12.10 1.30 1.26
C GLU A 19 13.04 1.16 2.46
N PRO A 20 14.37 1.06 2.22
CA PRO A 20 15.36 1.12 3.28
C PRO A 20 15.50 2.55 3.84
N ASP A 21 15.20 3.56 3.01
CA ASP A 21 15.14 4.97 3.38
C ASP A 21 13.78 5.57 2.98
N PRO A 22 12.76 5.45 3.84
CA PRO A 22 11.43 5.98 3.55
C PRO A 22 11.41 7.48 3.31
N GLU A 23 12.24 8.27 4.01
CA GLU A 23 12.23 9.74 3.90
C GLU A 23 12.72 10.19 2.53
N ALA A 24 13.81 9.59 2.02
CA ALA A 24 14.28 9.84 0.66
C ALA A 24 13.20 9.49 -0.40
N ALA A 25 12.40 8.45 -0.13
CA ALA A 25 11.29 8.08 -1.01
C ALA A 25 10.13 9.10 -0.97
N LEU A 26 9.86 9.76 0.17
CA LEU A 26 8.88 10.85 0.24
C LEU A 26 9.29 12.01 -0.67
N GLU A 27 10.55 12.43 -0.61
CA GLU A 27 11.06 13.50 -1.48
C GLU A 27 10.97 13.10 -2.96
N PHE A 28 11.40 11.89 -3.29
CA PHE A 28 11.37 11.37 -4.66
C PHE A 28 9.96 11.29 -5.24
N TYR A 29 9.05 10.58 -4.57
CA TYR A 29 7.68 10.38 -5.07
C TYR A 29 6.82 11.65 -4.92
N GLY A 30 7.10 12.49 -3.93
CA GLY A 30 6.50 13.82 -3.83
C GLY A 30 6.85 14.68 -5.04
N GLY A 31 8.13 14.74 -5.43
CA GLY A 31 8.57 15.48 -6.62
C GLY A 31 8.12 14.86 -7.94
N LEU A 32 8.14 13.54 -8.05
CA LEU A 32 7.83 12.83 -9.30
C LEU A 32 6.33 12.75 -9.59
N LEU A 33 5.52 12.46 -8.57
CA LEU A 33 4.09 12.16 -8.71
C LEU A 33 3.18 13.24 -8.10
N GLY A 34 3.75 14.23 -7.41
CA GLY A 34 2.98 15.26 -6.72
C GLY A 34 2.22 14.73 -5.51
N TRP A 35 2.72 13.67 -4.87
CA TRP A 35 2.10 13.09 -3.69
C TRP A 35 2.39 13.91 -2.43
N GLU A 36 1.39 14.00 -1.58
CA GLU A 36 1.49 14.50 -0.21
C GLU A 36 1.47 13.30 0.74
N PHE A 37 2.09 13.40 1.91
CA PHE A 37 2.26 12.24 2.80
C PHE A 37 1.79 12.52 4.22
N GLU A 38 1.23 11.49 4.84
CA GLU A 38 0.80 11.49 6.24
C GLU A 38 1.42 10.27 6.94
N ASP A 39 2.16 10.48 8.04
CA ASP A 39 2.65 9.37 8.86
C ASP A 39 1.47 8.77 9.63
N ALA A 40 1.16 7.50 9.34
CA ALA A 40 0.08 6.77 9.98
C ALA A 40 0.55 5.97 11.20
N MET A 41 1.84 6.03 11.55
CA MET A 41 2.39 5.36 12.72
C MET A 41 2.57 6.31 13.92
N PRO A 42 2.38 5.81 15.16
CA PRO A 42 2.80 6.54 16.35
C PRO A 42 4.31 6.82 16.34
N PRO A 43 4.77 7.94 16.94
CA PRO A 43 6.20 8.30 16.98
C PRO A 43 7.10 7.26 17.68
N SER A 44 6.53 6.39 18.51
CA SER A 44 7.25 5.33 19.23
C SER A 44 7.47 4.06 18.40
N SER A 45 7.03 4.03 17.14
CA SER A 45 7.11 2.85 16.29
C SER A 45 8.54 2.66 15.76
N GLU A 46 9.03 1.43 15.69
CA GLU A 46 10.38 1.13 15.19
C GLU A 46 10.52 1.29 13.65
N GLY A 47 9.46 1.68 12.96
CA GLY A 47 9.45 1.94 11.52
C GLY A 47 8.30 2.84 11.11
N ASN A 48 8.37 3.35 9.89
CA ASN A 48 7.43 4.32 9.35
C ASN A 48 6.45 3.66 8.39
N TYR A 49 5.24 4.22 8.34
CA TYR A 49 4.24 3.91 7.33
C TYR A 49 3.54 5.20 6.92
N PHE A 50 3.93 5.73 5.78
CA PHE A 50 3.41 6.97 5.23
C PHE A 50 2.31 6.67 4.21
N ILE A 51 1.13 7.23 4.42
CA ILE A 51 0.04 7.21 3.42
C ILE A 51 0.31 8.32 2.41
N ALA A 52 0.39 7.96 1.14
CA ALA A 52 0.49 8.90 0.04
C ALA A 52 -0.91 9.33 -0.41
N ARG A 53 -1.13 10.64 -0.48
CA ARG A 53 -2.34 11.28 -0.97
C ARG A 53 -2.05 11.97 -2.29
N GLY A 54 -2.81 11.58 -3.32
CA GLY A 54 -2.72 12.14 -4.66
C GLY A 54 -3.94 13.00 -4.97
N ARG A 55 -3.77 13.93 -5.91
CA ARG A 55 -4.87 14.68 -6.52
C ARG A 55 -4.97 14.33 -8.00
N ALA A 56 -6.13 13.87 -8.42
CA ALA A 56 -6.39 13.58 -9.83
C ALA A 56 -7.76 14.11 -10.25
N ALA A 57 -7.87 14.55 -11.50
CA ALA A 57 -9.18 14.83 -12.08
C ALA A 57 -9.99 13.54 -12.13
N SER A 58 -11.30 13.66 -11.92
CA SER A 58 -12.22 12.53 -12.09
C SER A 58 -12.03 11.89 -13.46
N SER A 59 -11.78 10.58 -13.48
CA SER A 59 -11.64 9.82 -14.74
C SER A 59 -13.01 9.37 -15.31
N SER A 60 -14.11 9.81 -14.71
CA SER A 60 -15.46 9.49 -15.18
C SER A 60 -15.80 10.30 -16.43
N ILE A 61 -16.25 9.63 -17.49
CA ILE A 61 -16.74 10.30 -18.70
C ILE A 61 -17.96 11.20 -18.44
N PHE A 62 -18.64 11.01 -17.30
CA PHE A 62 -19.79 11.80 -16.88
C PHE A 62 -19.41 12.98 -15.96
N ASP A 63 -18.13 13.10 -15.58
CA ASP A 63 -17.64 14.17 -14.72
C ASP A 63 -16.74 15.11 -15.52
N THR A 64 -17.36 16.12 -16.13
CA THR A 64 -16.66 17.15 -16.91
C THR A 64 -16.31 18.39 -16.09
N SER A 65 -16.49 18.34 -14.75
CA SER A 65 -16.27 19.50 -13.87
C SER A 65 -14.82 19.97 -13.87
N GLY A 66 -13.88 19.07 -14.20
CA GLY A 66 -12.44 19.31 -14.05
C GLY A 66 -12.00 19.37 -12.59
N GLU A 67 -12.89 19.06 -11.63
CA GLU A 67 -12.57 19.11 -10.22
C GLU A 67 -11.57 18.00 -9.85
N LEU A 68 -10.48 18.41 -9.19
CA LEU A 68 -9.50 17.49 -8.67
C LEU A 68 -10.04 16.82 -7.41
N ARG A 69 -10.03 15.50 -7.39
CA ARG A 69 -10.37 14.70 -6.21
C ARG A 69 -9.08 14.29 -5.53
N SER A 70 -8.99 14.56 -4.24
CA SER A 70 -7.94 14.02 -3.38
C SER A 70 -8.33 12.61 -2.93
N GLY A 71 -7.35 11.71 -2.87
CA GLY A 71 -7.55 10.36 -2.34
C GLY A 71 -6.23 9.69 -1.99
N ASP A 72 -6.32 8.66 -1.16
CA ASP A 72 -5.16 7.83 -0.81
C ASP A 72 -4.83 6.94 -2.01
N VAL A 73 -3.56 6.93 -2.42
CA VAL A 73 -3.13 6.31 -3.68
C VAL A 73 -2.08 5.23 -3.50
N ALA A 74 -1.26 5.31 -2.45
CA ALA A 74 -0.25 4.32 -2.12
C ALA A 74 0.23 4.49 -0.67
N ALA A 75 1.10 3.60 -0.20
CA ALA A 75 1.88 3.82 1.01
C ALA A 75 3.39 3.65 0.76
N ILE A 76 4.21 4.31 1.58
CA ILE A 76 5.65 4.07 1.67
C ILE A 76 5.93 3.58 3.08
N ARG A 77 6.67 2.47 3.21
CA ARG A 77 6.96 1.86 4.50
C ARG A 77 8.41 1.47 4.65
N SER A 78 8.88 1.43 5.89
CA SER A 78 10.19 0.86 6.20
C SER A 78 10.24 -0.63 5.88
N ILE A 79 11.36 -1.07 5.31
CA ILE A 79 11.65 -2.50 5.16
C ILE A 79 11.67 -3.17 6.55
N PRO A 80 11.02 -4.34 6.73
CA PRO A 80 11.04 -5.06 8.00
C PRO A 80 12.47 -5.46 8.38
N ARG A 81 12.78 -5.46 9.67
CA ARG A 81 14.10 -5.91 10.15
C ARG A 81 14.41 -7.32 9.63
N GLY A 82 15.61 -7.47 9.05
CA GLY A 82 16.11 -8.74 8.52
C GLY A 82 15.71 -9.05 7.08
N ALA A 83 14.89 -8.21 6.42
CA ALA A 83 14.67 -8.32 4.99
C ALA A 83 15.81 -7.66 4.17
N PRO A 84 16.02 -8.06 2.90
CA PRO A 84 17.01 -7.42 2.03
C PRO A 84 16.74 -5.92 1.87
N PRO A 85 17.78 -5.06 1.85
CA PRO A 85 17.64 -3.60 1.72
C PRO A 85 17.38 -3.20 0.26
N THR A 86 16.29 -3.70 -0.32
CA THR A 86 15.95 -3.46 -1.73
C THR A 86 14.56 -2.86 -1.82
N ALA A 87 14.50 -1.65 -2.40
CA ALA A 87 13.27 -0.95 -2.73
C ALA A 87 12.35 -1.86 -3.56
N THR A 88 11.11 -2.07 -3.11
CA THR A 88 10.16 -2.97 -3.80
C THR A 88 8.74 -2.42 -3.75
N TRP A 89 8.09 -2.36 -4.91
CA TRP A 89 6.64 -2.18 -5.02
C TRP A 89 5.92 -3.49 -4.71
N ASN A 90 4.98 -3.43 -3.77
CA ASN A 90 4.14 -4.52 -3.34
C ASN A 90 2.69 -4.23 -3.71
N THR A 91 1.98 -5.29 -4.09
CA THR A 91 0.54 -5.23 -4.36
C THR A 91 -0.18 -6.04 -3.30
N CYS A 92 -1.12 -5.39 -2.62
CA CYS A 92 -1.96 -6.00 -1.60
C CYS A 92 -3.32 -6.36 -2.20
N PHE A 93 -3.86 -7.49 -1.75
CA PHE A 93 -5.13 -8.02 -2.19
C PHE A 93 -6.14 -7.93 -1.04
N TRP A 94 -7.38 -7.58 -1.37
CA TRP A 94 -8.44 -7.54 -0.37
C TRP A 94 -8.78 -8.96 0.09
N VAL A 95 -8.99 -9.13 1.39
CA VAL A 95 -9.48 -10.37 2.00
C VAL A 95 -10.49 -10.02 3.08
N ASP A 96 -11.47 -10.90 3.31
CA ASP A 96 -12.46 -10.69 4.38
C ASP A 96 -11.83 -10.75 5.79
N SER A 97 -10.75 -11.53 5.93
CA SER A 97 -9.99 -11.65 7.18
C SER A 97 -8.50 -11.87 6.89
N ALA A 98 -7.67 -10.93 7.34
CA ALA A 98 -6.22 -11.01 7.22
C ALA A 98 -5.65 -12.21 8.00
N ASP A 99 -6.19 -12.51 9.18
CA ASP A 99 -5.73 -13.60 10.03
C ASP A 99 -6.00 -14.98 9.43
N GLU A 100 -7.19 -15.16 8.84
CA GLU A 100 -7.51 -16.41 8.15
C GLU A 100 -6.65 -16.59 6.89
N ALA A 101 -6.46 -15.53 6.11
CA ALA A 101 -5.61 -15.57 4.92
C ALA A 101 -4.16 -15.93 5.29
N ALA A 102 -3.60 -15.29 6.31
CA ALA A 102 -2.25 -15.59 6.81
C ALA A 102 -2.15 -17.03 7.33
N SER A 103 -3.18 -17.54 8.01
CA SER A 103 -3.22 -18.92 8.50
C SER A 103 -3.22 -19.94 7.36
N LYS A 104 -4.00 -19.69 6.29
CA LYS A 104 -4.05 -20.53 5.08
C LYS A 104 -2.70 -20.53 4.34
N VAL A 105 -2.01 -19.40 4.23
CA VAL A 105 -0.67 -19.33 3.62
C VAL A 105 0.35 -20.15 4.41
N ARG A 106 0.32 -20.05 5.75
CA ARG A 106 1.22 -20.81 6.62
C ARG A 106 0.97 -22.32 6.53
N SER A 107 -0.29 -22.76 6.45
CA SER A 107 -0.61 -24.19 6.29
C SER A 107 -0.18 -24.72 4.91
N ALA A 108 -0.43 -23.96 3.83
CA ALA A 108 -0.01 -24.34 2.49
C ALA A 108 1.52 -24.50 2.36
N ARG A 109 2.30 -23.60 2.97
CA ARG A 109 3.76 -23.72 2.99
C ARG A 109 4.28 -24.95 3.74
N ARG A 110 3.57 -25.38 4.80
CA ARG A 110 3.94 -26.59 5.56
C ARG A 110 3.54 -27.89 4.87
N GLY A 111 2.56 -27.85 3.96
CA GLY A 111 2.11 -29.02 3.20
C GLY A 111 2.85 -29.26 1.88
N ALA A 112 3.72 -28.34 1.45
CA ALA A 112 4.51 -28.52 0.23
C ALA A 112 5.73 -29.43 0.51
N PRO A 113 5.96 -30.51 -0.26
CA PRO A 113 7.18 -31.31 -0.12
C PRO A 113 8.41 -30.43 -0.41
N PRO A 114 9.58 -30.72 0.20
CA PRO A 114 10.80 -30.00 -0.11
C PRO A 114 11.06 -30.09 -1.61
N ARG A 115 11.28 -28.96 -2.27
CA ARG A 115 11.76 -28.95 -3.65
C ARG A 115 13.18 -29.53 -3.62
N GLY A 116 13.31 -30.77 -4.10
CA GLY A 116 14.60 -31.44 -4.30
C GLY A 116 15.38 -30.88 -5.48
#